data_AF-A0A535QF97-F1
#
_entry.id   AF-A0A535QF97-F1
#
_cell.length_a   1.000
_cell.length_b   1.000
_cell.length_c   1.000
_cell.angle_alpha   90.00
_cell.angle_beta   90.00
_cell.angle_gamma   90.00
#
_symmetry.space_group_name_H-M   'P 1'
#
loop_
_entity.id
_entity.type
_entity.pdbx_description
1 polymer ?
#
loop_
_entity_poly.entity_id
_entity_poly.type
_entity_poly.pdbx_seq_one_letter_code
_entity_poly.pdbx_strand_id
1 'polypeptide(L)'
;MITIDLRGHDLVITPPGELLHLPTPELLTALFGSQLPASIHNHIGRDKRSHFLRTYPIFFNAVKRALQQQQTPFTVAFEERPTLPFSTSLQVEPRPYQEEAL
;
A
#
# COMPACT_ATOMS: atom_id res chain seq x y z
N MET A 1 1.20 6.57 -14.77
CA MET A 1 1.31 6.80 -13.31
C MET A 1 0.77 5.58 -12.58
N ILE A 2 1.38 5.15 -11.47
CA ILE A 2 0.89 4.00 -10.69
C ILE A 2 -0.30 4.45 -9.82
N THR A 3 -1.32 3.62 -9.68
CA THR A 3 -2.42 3.85 -8.73
C THR A 3 -2.43 2.74 -7.68
N ILE A 4 -2.47 3.12 -6.40
CA ILE A 4 -2.66 2.22 -5.27
C ILE A 4 -4.11 2.37 -4.79
N ASP A 5 -4.83 1.27 -4.68
CA ASP A 5 -6.26 1.25 -4.36
C ASP A 5 -6.58 0.15 -3.34
N LEU A 6 -7.71 0.25 -2.64
CA LEU A 6 -8.26 -0.79 -1.78
C LEU A 6 -9.51 -1.38 -2.43
N ARG A 7 -9.49 -2.70 -2.70
CA ARG A 7 -10.63 -3.41 -3.27
C ARG A 7 -10.99 -4.61 -2.43
N GLY A 8 -12.03 -4.44 -1.60
CA GLY A 8 -12.42 -5.45 -0.62
C GLY A 8 -11.28 -5.70 0.37
N HIS A 9 -10.71 -6.90 0.34
CA HIS A 9 -9.61 -7.31 1.22
C HIS A 9 -8.22 -7.22 0.57
N ASP A 10 -8.12 -6.67 -0.65
CA ASP A 10 -6.88 -6.58 -1.39
C ASP A 10 -6.41 -5.13 -1.53
N LEU A 11 -5.10 -4.93 -1.35
CA LEU A 11 -4.38 -3.77 -1.83
C LEU A 11 -4.03 -4.00 -3.30
N VAL A 12 -4.55 -3.14 -4.17
CA VAL A 12 -4.36 -3.22 -5.62
C VAL A 12 -3.35 -2.17 -6.06
N ILE A 13 -2.38 -2.59 -6.86
CA ILE A 13 -1.34 -1.73 -7.42
C ILE A 13 -1.47 -1.83 -8.95
N THR A 14 -1.95 -0.75 -9.55
CA THR A 14 -2.19 -0.66 -10.99
C THR A 14 -1.02 0.10 -11.62
N PRO A 15 -0.10 -0.58 -12.29
CA PRO A 15 0.99 0.09 -13.00
C PRO A 15 0.47 0.74 -14.30
N PRO A 16 1.21 1.70 -14.88
CA PRO A 16 0.88 2.24 -16.20
C PRO A 16 0.83 1.15 -17.27
N GLY A 17 -0.02 1.35 -18.29
CA GLY A 17 -0.25 0.38 -19.36
C GLY A 17 1.02 -0.10 -20.04
N GLU A 18 2.00 0.78 -20.19
CA GLU A 18 3.32 0.49 -20.75
C GLU A 18 4.08 -0.57 -19.96
N LEU A 19 3.88 -0.74 -18.65
CA LEU A 19 4.59 -1.75 -17.86
C LEU A 19 3.83 -3.10 -17.81
N LEU A 20 2.61 -3.16 -18.34
CA LEU A 20 1.77 -4.35 -18.27
C LEU A 20 2.28 -5.51 -19.14
N HIS A 21 3.10 -5.26 -20.14
CA HIS A 21 3.67 -6.34 -20.95
C HIS A 21 4.80 -7.09 -20.22
N LEU A 22 5.39 -6.48 -19.19
CA LEU A 22 6.51 -7.08 -18.46
C LEU A 22 6.05 -8.31 -17.66
N PRO A 23 6.85 -9.38 -17.58
CA PRO A 23 6.67 -10.46 -16.63
C PRO A 23 6.62 -9.94 -15.18
N THR A 24 5.93 -10.66 -14.28
CA THR A 24 5.77 -10.22 -12.88
C THR A 24 7.10 -9.89 -12.17
N PRO A 25 8.18 -10.68 -12.28
CA PRO A 25 9.45 -10.34 -11.63
C PRO A 25 10.08 -9.03 -12.14
N GLU A 26 10.02 -8.82 -13.46
CA GLU A 26 10.53 -7.59 -14.09
C GLU A 26 9.67 -6.39 -13.73
N LEU A 27 8.34 -6.57 -13.69
CA LEU A 27 7.41 -5.56 -13.25
C LEU A 27 7.68 -5.14 -11.80
N LEU A 28 7.87 -6.09 -10.88
CA LEU A 28 8.17 -5.78 -9.49
C LEU A 28 9.52 -5.05 -9.36
N THR A 29 10.52 -5.45 -10.14
CA THR A 29 11.82 -4.77 -10.18
C THR A 29 11.69 -3.34 -10.72
N ALA A 30 10.91 -3.14 -11.79
CA ALA A 30 10.68 -1.82 -12.38
C ALA A 30 9.93 -0.88 -11.43
N LEU A 31 8.98 -1.40 -10.64
CA LEU A 31 8.18 -0.58 -9.73
C LEU A 31 8.93 -0.26 -8.43
N PHE A 32 9.63 -1.24 -7.85
CA PHE A 32 10.16 -1.15 -6.49
C PHE A 32 11.68 -1.26 -6.37
N GLY A 33 12.38 -1.69 -7.42
CA GLY A 33 13.82 -1.98 -7.36
C GLY A 33 14.15 -2.94 -6.22
N SER A 34 15.14 -2.57 -5.41
CA SER A 34 15.55 -3.30 -4.19
C SER A 34 14.85 -2.81 -2.92
N GLN A 35 13.88 -1.90 -3.02
CA GLN A 35 13.29 -1.21 -1.86
C GLN A 35 12.12 -1.99 -1.23
N LEU A 36 11.57 -2.98 -1.94
CA LEU A 36 10.51 -3.82 -1.40
C LEU A 36 11.09 -4.98 -0.58
N PRO A 37 10.72 -5.15 0.69
CA PRO A 37 11.16 -6.28 1.50
C PRO A 37 10.77 -7.62 0.86
N ALA A 38 11.69 -8.60 0.89
CA ALA A 38 11.46 -9.93 0.32
C ALA A 38 10.23 -10.64 0.92
N SER A 39 9.94 -10.40 2.20
CA SER A 39 8.74 -10.91 2.86
C SER A 39 7.45 -10.43 2.20
N ILE A 40 7.41 -9.19 1.70
CA ILE A 40 6.24 -8.62 1.01
C ILE A 40 6.21 -9.05 -0.45
N HIS A 41 7.38 -9.13 -1.09
CA HIS A 41 7.50 -9.59 -2.48
C HIS A 41 6.79 -10.94 -2.69
N ASN A 42 6.94 -11.88 -1.74
CA ASN A 42 6.29 -13.19 -1.80
C ASN A 42 4.76 -13.15 -1.64
N HIS A 43 4.20 -12.04 -1.15
CA HIS A 43 2.77 -11.82 -1.00
C HIS A 43 2.18 -10.96 -2.12
N ILE A 44 2.99 -10.53 -3.10
CA ILE A 44 2.47 -9.84 -4.28
C ILE A 44 2.14 -10.86 -5.35
N GLY A 45 0.85 -10.97 -5.66
CA GLY A 45 0.34 -11.74 -6.79
C GLY A 45 -0.02 -10.83 -7.96
N ARG A 46 -0.02 -11.38 -9.17
CA ARG A 46 -0.59 -10.72 -10.34
C ARG A 46 -1.99 -11.24 -10.60
N ASP A 47 -2.95 -10.34 -10.77
CA ASP A 47 -4.30 -10.74 -11.15
C ASP A 47 -4.34 -11.21 -12.61
N LYS A 48 -4.97 -12.37 -12.84
CA LYS A 48 -5.01 -13.01 -14.17
C LYS A 48 -5.98 -12.33 -15.14
N ARG A 49 -6.97 -11.58 -14.63
CA ARG A 49 -8.06 -11.02 -15.43
C ARG A 49 -7.92 -9.52 -15.66
N SER A 50 -7.26 -8.83 -14.74
CA SER A 50 -7.41 -7.37 -14.60
C SER A 50 -6.08 -6.61 -14.64
N HIS A 51 -4.99 -7.25 -15.05
CA HIS A 51 -3.68 -6.64 -15.28
C HIS A 51 -3.19 -5.71 -14.15
N PHE A 52 -3.43 -6.06 -12.89
CA PHE A 52 -2.88 -5.37 -11.72
C PHE A 52 -2.13 -6.33 -10.80
N LEU A 53 -1.36 -5.77 -9.88
CA LEU A 53 -0.77 -6.51 -8.77
C LEU A 53 -1.68 -6.41 -7.54
N ARG A 54 -1.73 -7.48 -6.74
CA ARG A 54 -2.53 -7.56 -5.51
C ARG A 54 -1.69 -8.07 -4.36
N THR A 55 -1.95 -7.54 -3.16
CA THR A 55 -1.38 -8.02 -1.91
C THR A 55 -2.28 -7.64 -0.72
N TYR A 56 -1.89 -7.97 0.51
CA TYR A 56 -2.69 -7.63 1.68
C TYR A 56 -2.61 -6.13 2.04
N PRO A 57 -3.73 -5.50 2.47
CA PRO A 57 -3.79 -4.11 2.91
C PRO A 57 -2.78 -3.73 4.00
N ILE A 58 -2.43 -4.68 4.88
CA ILE A 58 -1.43 -4.45 5.94
C ILE A 58 -0.06 -4.05 5.39
N PHE A 59 0.25 -4.39 4.13
CA PHE A 59 1.51 -4.02 3.48
C PHE A 59 1.49 -2.63 2.85
N PHE A 60 0.38 -1.89 2.90
CA PHE A 60 0.25 -0.57 2.27
C PHE A 60 1.41 0.37 2.60
N ASN A 61 1.74 0.54 3.88
CA ASN A 61 2.80 1.46 4.31
C ASN A 61 4.17 1.06 3.71
N ALA A 62 4.45 -0.23 3.63
CA ALA A 62 5.70 -0.72 3.08
C ALA A 62 5.75 -0.59 1.54
N VAL A 63 4.64 -0.88 0.85
CA VAL A 63 4.52 -0.67 -0.61
C VAL A 63 4.70 0.82 -0.95
N LYS A 64 3.97 1.70 -0.25
CA LYS A 64 4.06 3.14 -0.41
C LYS A 64 5.49 3.64 -0.19
N ARG A 65 6.13 3.21 0.90
CA ARG A 65 7.53 3.57 1.21
C ARG A 65 8.50 3.09 0.13
N ALA A 66 8.35 1.86 -0.36
CA ALA A 66 9.20 1.31 -1.42
C ALA A 66 9.08 2.13 -2.71
N LEU A 67 7.86 2.51 -3.12
CA LEU A 67 7.64 3.38 -4.29
C LEU A 67 8.26 4.76 -4.10
N GLN A 68 8.14 5.36 -2.92
CA GLN A 68 8.77 6.64 -2.60
C GLN A 68 10.29 6.57 -2.66
N GLN A 69 10.90 5.53 -2.08
CA GLN A 69 12.34 5.33 -2.08
C GLN A 69 12.90 5.07 -3.48
N GLN A 70 12.14 4.34 -4.30
CA GLN A 70 12.47 4.11 -5.70
C GLN A 70 12.17 5.32 -6.60
N GLN A 71 11.59 6.39 -6.04
CA GLN A 71 11.15 7.60 -6.75
C GLN A 71 10.14 7.31 -7.87
N THR A 72 9.38 6.22 -7.74
CA THR A 72 8.38 5.81 -8.73
C THR A 72 7.09 6.61 -8.51
N PRO A 73 6.58 7.37 -9.49
CA PRO A 73 5.38 8.19 -9.30
C PRO A 73 4.11 7.36 -9.08
N PHE A 74 3.38 7.63 -7.99
CA PHE A 74 2.14 6.95 -7.65
C PHE A 74 1.08 7.90 -7.06
N THR A 75 -0.19 7.49 -7.15
CA THR A 75 -1.33 8.06 -6.42
C THR A 75 -1.95 7.02 -5.49
N VAL A 76 -2.62 7.50 -4.45
CA VAL A 76 -3.43 6.66 -3.55
C VAL A 76 -4.90 7.03 -3.79
N ALA A 77 -5.71 6.04 -4.17
CA ALA A 77 -7.11 6.22 -4.58
C ALA A 77 -8.12 5.99 -3.44
N PHE A 78 -7.64 5.86 -2.20
CA PHE A 78 -8.45 5.70 -0.99
C PHE A 78 -7.98 6.65 0.11
N GLU A 79 -8.81 6.86 1.12
CA GLU A 79 -8.47 7.69 2.28
C GLU A 79 -7.49 6.92 3.19
N GLU A 80 -6.22 7.36 3.23
CA GLU A 80 -5.18 6.69 4.04
C GLU A 80 -5.44 6.75 5.55
N ARG A 81 -6.16 7.79 5.98
CA ARG A 81 -6.52 8.06 7.37
C ARG A 81 -8.01 8.34 7.41
N PRO A 82 -8.85 7.29 7.28
CA PRO A 82 -10.29 7.46 7.25
C PRO A 82 -10.74 8.19 8.51
N THR A 83 -11.41 9.31 8.30
CA THR A 83 -12.03 10.05 9.41
C THR A 83 -13.25 9.30 9.93
N LEU A 84 -13.51 9.40 11.23
CA LEU A 84 -14.75 8.87 11.79
C LEU A 84 -15.93 9.65 11.18
N PRO A 85 -17.06 9.00 10.87
CA PRO A 85 -18.22 9.66 10.27
C PRO A 85 -18.99 10.54 11.29
N PHE A 86 -18.42 10.78 12.46
CA PHE A 86 -18.96 11.60 13.53
C PHE A 86 -17.81 12.26 14.30
N SER A 87 -18.08 13.42 14.88
CA SER A 87 -17.14 14.12 15.74
C SER A 87 -16.95 13.38 17.06
N THR A 88 -15.70 13.24 17.50
CA THR A 88 -15.36 12.67 18.80
C THR A 88 -14.87 13.74 19.76
N SER A 89 -15.12 13.53 21.05
CA SER A 89 -14.55 14.32 22.15
C SER A 89 -13.90 13.35 23.12
N LEU A 90 -12.68 13.67 23.60
CA LEU A 90 -12.06 12.91 24.68
C LEU A 90 -12.86 13.12 25.97
N GLN A 91 -13.33 12.02 26.56
CA GLN A 91 -14.12 12.03 27.81
C GLN A 91 -13.38 11.31 28.96
N VAL A 92 -12.14 10.88 28.71
CA VAL A 92 -11.33 10.12 29.66
C VAL A 92 -9.94 10.76 29.71
N GLU A 93 -9.47 11.04 30.92
CA GLU A 93 -8.08 11.40 31.17
C GLU A 93 -7.29 10.13 31.49
N PRO A 94 -6.14 9.90 30.82
CA PRO A 94 -5.30 8.76 31.10
C PRO A 94 -4.68 8.86 32.51
N ARG A 95 -4.53 7.73 33.18
CA ARG A 95 -3.70 7.64 34.40
C ARG A 95 -2.21 7.76 34.02
N PRO A 96 -1.31 8.11 34.96
CA PRO A 96 0.11 8.31 34.63
C PRO A 96 0.77 7.13 33.89
N TYR A 97 0.50 5.88 34.30
CA TYR A 97 1.05 4.70 33.61
C TYR A 97 0.43 4.46 32.22
N GLN A 98 -0.73 5.05 31.93
CA GLN A 98 -1.36 4.99 30.61
C GLN A 98 -0.79 6.07 29.69
N GLU A 99 -0.40 7.24 30.22
CA GLU A 99 0.32 8.26 29.45
C GLU A 99 1.65 7.75 28.92
N GLU A 100 2.36 6.91 29.67
CA GLU A 100 3.62 6.30 29.23
C GLU A 100 3.44 5.32 28.05
N ALA A 101 2.24 4.79 27.82
CA ALA A 101 1.95 3.78 26.80
C ALA A 101 1.31 4.34 25.51
N LEU A 102 0.77 5.56 25.56
CA LEU A 102 0.14 6.26 24.43
C LEU A 102 1.20 6.90 23.52
#